data_AF-A0A6G1ICV3-F1
#
_entry.id   AF-A0A6G1ICV3-F1
#
_cell.length_a   1.000
_cell.length_b   1.000
_cell.length_c   1.000
_cell.angle_alpha   90.00
_cell.angle_beta   90.00
_cell.angle_gamma   90.00
#
_symmetry.space_group_name_H-M   'P 1'
#
loop_
_entity.id
_entity.type
_entity.pdbx_description
1 polymer ?
#
loop_
_entity_poly.entity_id
_entity_poly.type
_entity_poly.pdbx_seq_one_letter_code
_entity_poly.pdbx_strand_id
1 'polypeptide(L)'
;QKELDAALAYAMKGVSTDVVTIFLQHGAKLTELAFISALGKEDMSFLQVLIDNGWELDSNKFGRPAVQMAIQKEDQLRWLLEHGANPNTPSNPRRGSCANACSPLAYAASAYDTFGLELLLEYGAEMGDLALFEAINTRGKKDRVPHLKVLIDHSADVNHLTKKWGTPLQCSLQI
;
A
#
# COMPACT_ATOMS: atom_id res chain seq x y z
N GLN A 1 -28.20 6.25 -10.25
CA GLN A 1 -26.80 5.79 -10.10
C GLN A 1 -25.88 6.87 -9.55
N LYS A 2 -25.59 7.97 -10.27
CA LYS A 2 -24.60 8.98 -9.82
C LYS A 2 -24.87 9.57 -8.42
N GLU A 3 -26.12 9.89 -8.12
CA GLU A 3 -26.53 10.40 -6.81
C GLU A 3 -26.33 9.37 -5.69
N LEU A 4 -26.59 8.09 -5.99
CA LEU A 4 -26.40 6.98 -5.07
C LEU A 4 -24.90 6.77 -4.76
N ASP A 5 -24.03 6.84 -5.78
CA ASP A 5 -22.58 6.75 -5.62
C ASP A 5 -22.03 7.94 -4.80
N ALA A 6 -22.60 9.14 -4.99
CA ALA A 6 -22.27 10.33 -4.19
C ALA A 6 -22.76 10.23 -2.74
N ALA A 7 -23.96 9.67 -2.53
CA ALA A 7 -24.51 9.42 -1.19
C ALA A 7 -23.62 8.45 -0.40
N LEU A 8 -23.12 7.38 -1.04
CA LEU A 8 -22.14 6.48 -0.44
C LEU A 8 -20.87 7.23 0.02
N ALA A 9 -20.31 8.08 -0.84
CA ALA A 9 -19.13 8.88 -0.49
C ALA A 9 -19.38 9.85 0.67
N TYR A 10 -20.59 10.38 0.81
CA TYR A 10 -20.96 11.21 1.96
C TYR A 10 -21.14 10.37 3.24
N ALA A 11 -21.79 9.20 3.15
CA ALA A 11 -21.98 8.29 4.28
C ALA A 11 -20.64 7.84 4.89
N MET A 12 -19.64 7.59 4.06
CA MET A 12 -18.27 7.26 4.50
C MET A 12 -17.61 8.34 5.36
N LYS A 13 -18.06 9.59 5.29
CA LYS A 13 -17.57 10.66 6.18
C LYS A 13 -18.17 10.57 7.58
N GLY A 14 -19.35 9.96 7.72
CA GLY A 14 -20.04 9.76 8.98
C GLY A 14 -19.44 8.68 9.87
N VAL A 15 -20.23 8.26 10.87
CA VAL A 15 -19.86 7.24 11.87
C VAL A 15 -20.61 5.92 11.65
N SER A 16 -21.80 5.95 11.07
CA SER A 16 -22.65 4.77 10.91
C SER A 16 -22.27 3.96 9.66
N THR A 17 -21.89 2.70 9.90
CA THR A 17 -21.66 1.70 8.86
C THR A 17 -22.97 1.16 8.26
N ASP A 18 -24.08 1.20 9.00
CA ASP A 18 -25.39 0.73 8.52
C ASP A 18 -25.85 1.49 7.27
N VAL A 19 -25.66 2.81 7.25
CA VAL A 19 -26.00 3.65 6.09
C VAL A 19 -25.14 3.28 4.88
N VAL A 20 -23.87 2.95 5.10
CA VAL A 20 -22.96 2.49 4.04
C VAL A 20 -23.44 1.14 3.49
N THR A 21 -23.77 0.19 4.36
CA THR A 21 -24.32 -1.12 3.98
C THR A 21 -25.59 -0.99 3.15
N ILE A 22 -26.53 -0.14 3.58
CA ILE A 22 -27.78 0.10 2.84
C ILE A 22 -27.47 0.59 1.42
N PHE A 23 -26.57 1.56 1.27
CA PHE A 23 -26.22 2.08 -0.07
C PHE A 23 -25.57 1.01 -0.95
N LEU A 24 -24.64 0.22 -0.42
CA LEU A 24 -23.98 -0.87 -1.17
C LEU A 24 -24.99 -1.94 -1.62
N GLN A 25 -25.90 -2.35 -0.74
CA GLN A 25 -26.97 -3.32 -1.05
C GLN A 25 -27.94 -2.82 -2.13
N HIS A 26 -28.13 -1.51 -2.24
CA HIS A 26 -28.94 -0.87 -3.29
C HIS A 26 -28.15 -0.57 -4.58
N GLY A 27 -26.92 -1.09 -4.69
CA GLY A 27 -26.12 -1.01 -5.92
C GLY A 27 -25.28 0.27 -6.04
N ALA A 28 -25.01 0.97 -4.93
CA ALA A 28 -24.01 2.03 -4.92
C ALA A 28 -22.64 1.47 -5.31
N LYS A 29 -21.98 2.10 -6.28
CA LYS A 29 -20.63 1.67 -6.68
C LYS A 29 -19.60 2.32 -5.76
N LEU A 30 -18.65 1.52 -5.28
CA LEU A 30 -17.48 2.04 -4.59
C LEU A 30 -16.71 3.01 -5.51
N THR A 31 -16.68 4.28 -5.11
CA THR A 31 -15.94 5.37 -5.75
C THR A 31 -14.59 5.59 -5.07
N GLU A 32 -13.66 6.25 -5.77
CA GLU A 32 -12.33 6.55 -5.22
C GLU A 32 -12.42 7.37 -3.93
N LEU A 33 -13.31 8.38 -3.90
CA LEU A 33 -13.56 9.20 -2.71
C LEU A 33 -14.05 8.38 -1.52
N ALA A 34 -15.01 7.47 -1.75
CA ALA A 34 -15.53 6.59 -0.71
C ALA A 34 -14.45 5.62 -0.19
N PHE A 35 -13.63 5.07 -1.10
CA PHE A 35 -12.52 4.18 -0.77
C PHE A 35 -11.43 4.88 0.05
N ILE A 36 -10.98 6.06 -0.36
CA ILE A 36 -10.02 6.87 0.39
C ILE A 36 -10.59 7.25 1.76
N SER A 37 -11.89 7.57 1.84
CA SER A 37 -12.54 7.91 3.10
C SER A 37 -12.56 6.72 4.06
N ALA A 38 -12.85 5.51 3.59
CA ALA A 38 -12.82 4.29 4.39
C ALA A 38 -11.40 4.01 4.90
N LEU A 39 -10.39 4.04 4.02
CA LEU A 39 -8.99 3.89 4.43
C LEU A 39 -8.51 5.00 5.35
N GLY A 40 -9.13 6.18 5.31
CA GLY A 40 -8.85 7.30 6.19
C GLY A 40 -9.28 7.09 7.64
N LYS A 41 -10.18 6.15 7.92
CA LYS A 41 -10.70 5.85 9.26
C LYS A 41 -9.74 4.94 10.02
N GLU A 42 -9.69 5.12 11.34
CA GLU A 42 -9.01 4.20 12.26
C GLU A 42 -9.85 2.93 12.51
N ASP A 43 -11.17 3.04 12.39
CA ASP A 43 -12.09 1.92 12.57
C ASP A 43 -12.19 1.06 11.30
N MET A 44 -11.81 -0.22 11.42
CA MET A 44 -11.86 -1.21 10.35
C MET A 44 -13.28 -1.66 10.00
N SER A 45 -14.30 -1.28 10.78
CA SER A 45 -15.71 -1.63 10.51
C SER A 45 -16.16 -1.18 9.12
N PHE A 46 -15.65 -0.04 8.64
CA PHE A 46 -15.94 0.42 7.28
C PHE A 46 -15.27 -0.44 6.21
N LEU A 47 -14.05 -0.92 6.45
CA LEU A 47 -13.38 -1.86 5.54
C LEU A 47 -14.06 -3.21 5.55
N GLN A 48 -14.51 -3.70 6.71
CA GLN A 48 -15.28 -4.93 6.84
C GLN A 48 -16.57 -4.84 6.01
N VAL A 49 -17.33 -3.75 6.15
CA VAL A 49 -18.55 -3.54 5.34
C VAL A 49 -18.26 -3.52 3.84
N LEU A 50 -17.12 -2.96 3.41
CA LEU A 50 -16.73 -3.03 2.00
C LEU A 50 -16.49 -4.47 1.54
N ILE A 51 -15.74 -5.27 2.30
CA ILE A 51 -15.47 -6.68 1.99
C ILE A 51 -16.76 -7.49 1.97
N ASP A 52 -17.63 -7.32 2.98
CA ASP A 52 -18.92 -8.02 3.09
C ASP A 52 -19.85 -7.73 1.90
N ASN A 53 -19.66 -6.58 1.24
CA ASN A 53 -20.40 -6.17 0.05
C ASN A 53 -19.59 -6.36 -1.25
N GLY A 54 -18.59 -7.26 -1.25
CA GLY A 54 -17.90 -7.73 -2.45
C GLY A 54 -16.75 -6.84 -2.94
N TRP A 55 -16.20 -5.96 -2.09
CA TRP A 55 -14.94 -5.32 -2.39
C TRP A 55 -13.78 -6.32 -2.31
N GLU A 56 -12.99 -6.38 -3.38
CA GLU A 56 -11.78 -7.20 -3.45
C GLU A 56 -10.60 -6.48 -2.76
N LEU A 57 -10.00 -7.13 -1.76
CA LEU A 57 -8.85 -6.60 -0.99
C LEU A 57 -7.67 -6.18 -1.89
N ASP A 58 -7.39 -6.98 -2.91
CA ASP A 58 -6.29 -6.75 -3.86
C ASP A 58 -6.67 -5.84 -5.03
N SER A 59 -7.84 -5.20 -4.96
CA SER A 59 -8.29 -4.31 -6.03
C SER A 59 -7.34 -3.13 -6.19
N ASN A 60 -6.81 -2.96 -7.40
CA ASN A 60 -6.03 -1.79 -7.80
C ASN A 60 -6.86 -0.78 -8.61
N LYS A 61 -8.19 -0.85 -8.52
CA LYS A 61 -9.15 -0.05 -9.31
C LYS A 61 -8.86 1.46 -9.26
N PHE A 62 -8.34 1.96 -8.15
CA PHE A 62 -8.01 3.37 -7.93
C PHE A 62 -6.51 3.67 -8.07
N GLY A 63 -5.78 2.79 -8.75
CA GLY A 63 -4.35 2.93 -9.05
C GLY A 63 -3.40 2.53 -7.91
N ARG A 64 -3.88 2.45 -6.66
CA ARG A 64 -3.12 1.97 -5.51
C ARG A 64 -3.94 0.92 -4.74
N PRO A 65 -3.37 -0.24 -4.43
CA PRO A 65 -4.04 -1.24 -3.58
C PRO A 65 -4.08 -0.77 -2.12
N ALA A 66 -5.05 -1.28 -1.37
CA ALA A 66 -5.26 -0.93 0.03
C ALA A 66 -4.00 -1.16 0.89
N VAL A 67 -3.33 -2.30 0.68
CA VAL A 67 -2.06 -2.66 1.35
C VAL A 67 -1.04 -1.53 1.23
N GLN A 68 -0.84 -0.98 0.03
CA GLN A 68 0.14 0.09 -0.16
C GLN A 68 -0.30 1.41 0.51
N MET A 69 -1.60 1.69 0.54
CA MET A 69 -2.13 2.90 1.19
C MET A 69 -2.06 2.84 2.71
N ALA A 70 -2.05 1.64 3.28
CA ALA A 70 -1.96 1.39 4.71
C ALA A 70 -0.52 1.29 5.25
N ILE A 71 0.52 1.42 4.41
CA ILE A 71 1.93 1.22 4.82
C ILE A 71 2.37 2.03 6.05
N GLN A 72 1.78 3.20 6.28
CA GLN A 72 2.07 4.06 7.43
C GLN A 72 1.03 3.97 8.56
N LYS A 73 0.14 2.97 8.50
CA LYS A 73 -0.97 2.76 9.44
C LYS A 73 -0.91 1.33 9.95
N GLU A 74 -0.24 1.13 11.07
CA GLU A 74 0.08 -0.20 11.58
C GLU A 74 -1.12 -1.12 11.70
N ASP A 75 -2.12 -0.70 12.47
CA ASP A 75 -3.30 -1.52 12.72
C ASP A 75 -4.05 -1.83 11.41
N GLN A 76 -4.09 -0.88 10.48
CA GLN A 76 -4.77 -1.05 9.20
C GLN A 76 -4.01 -2.00 8.26
N LEU A 77 -2.69 -1.88 8.18
CA LEU A 77 -1.87 -2.77 7.37
C LEU A 77 -1.95 -4.20 7.91
N ARG A 78 -1.81 -4.36 9.23
CA ARG A 78 -1.93 -5.66 9.91
C ARG A 78 -3.28 -6.28 9.64
N TRP A 79 -4.35 -5.53 9.84
CA TRP A 79 -5.70 -5.99 9.59
C TRP A 79 -5.88 -6.46 8.13
N LEU A 80 -5.43 -5.67 7.15
CA LEU A 80 -5.54 -6.05 5.72
C LEU A 80 -4.80 -7.35 5.42
N LEU A 81 -3.58 -7.50 5.95
CA LEU A 81 -2.76 -8.70 5.73
C LEU A 81 -3.33 -9.94 6.43
N GLU A 82 -3.85 -9.79 7.65
CA GLU A 82 -4.55 -10.85 8.40
C GLU A 82 -5.83 -11.31 7.68
N HIS A 83 -6.48 -10.41 6.94
CA HIS A 83 -7.67 -10.71 6.13
C HIS A 83 -7.32 -11.24 4.73
N GLY A 84 -6.03 -11.54 4.47
CA GLY A 84 -5.58 -12.21 3.25
C GLY A 84 -5.26 -11.28 2.09
N ALA A 85 -5.07 -9.98 2.33
CA ALA A 85 -4.58 -9.09 1.29
C ALA A 85 -3.16 -9.50 0.86
N ASN A 86 -2.91 -9.56 -0.45
CA ASN A 86 -1.63 -9.97 -0.99
C ASN A 86 -0.59 -8.84 -0.80
N PRO A 87 0.51 -9.08 -0.07
CA PRO A 87 1.55 -8.06 0.19
C PRO A 87 2.32 -7.65 -1.08
N ASN A 88 2.14 -8.38 -2.18
CA ASN A 88 2.84 -8.16 -3.45
C ASN A 88 2.01 -7.43 -4.50
N THR A 89 0.74 -7.10 -4.21
CA THR A 89 -0.14 -6.43 -5.17
C THR A 89 0.46 -5.07 -5.60
N PRO A 90 0.86 -4.88 -6.87
CA PRO A 90 1.56 -3.67 -7.27
C PRO A 90 0.60 -2.52 -7.58
N SER A 91 1.08 -1.29 -7.45
CA SER A 91 0.36 -0.11 -7.94
C SER A 91 0.24 -0.10 -9.46
N ASN A 92 -0.79 0.55 -10.00
CA ASN A 92 -0.80 0.84 -11.43
C ASN A 92 0.27 1.88 -11.78
N PRO A 93 0.90 1.80 -12.96
CA PRO A 93 1.77 2.85 -13.45
C PRO A 93 0.96 4.15 -13.56
N ARG A 94 1.51 5.27 -13.06
CA ARG A 94 0.84 6.57 -13.16
C ARG A 94 0.84 7.01 -14.63
N ARG A 95 -0.34 7.27 -15.20
CA ARG A 95 -0.48 7.77 -16.57
C ARG A 95 0.30 9.07 -16.74
N GLY A 96 1.24 9.12 -17.69
CA GLY A 96 2.11 10.27 -17.93
C GLY A 96 3.35 10.34 -17.03
N SER A 97 3.61 9.33 -16.20
CA SER A 97 4.85 9.18 -15.45
C SER A 97 5.73 8.10 -16.08
N CYS A 98 7.04 8.31 -16.10
CA CYS A 98 8.02 7.26 -16.43
C CYS A 98 8.21 6.24 -15.30
N ALA A 99 7.48 6.40 -14.17
CA ALA A 99 7.53 5.48 -13.05
C ALA A 99 6.70 4.22 -13.34
N ASN A 100 7.34 3.07 -13.20
CA ASN A 100 6.71 1.76 -13.32
C ASN A 100 5.73 1.51 -12.15
N ALA A 101 4.95 0.43 -12.28
CA ALA A 101 4.26 -0.17 -11.14
C ALA A 101 5.24 -0.37 -9.97
N CYS A 102 4.82 0.02 -8.77
CA CYS A 102 5.63 -0.05 -7.55
C CYS A 102 5.04 -1.10 -6.63
N SER A 103 5.87 -2.03 -6.14
CA SER A 103 5.42 -3.01 -5.14
C SER A 103 5.17 -2.32 -3.79
N PRO A 104 4.30 -2.87 -2.92
CA PRO A 104 4.11 -2.35 -1.58
C PRO A 104 5.44 -2.28 -0.81
N LEU A 105 6.28 -3.31 -0.91
CA LEU A 105 7.59 -3.36 -0.28
C LEU A 105 8.50 -2.22 -0.74
N ALA A 106 8.54 -1.91 -2.04
CA ALA A 106 9.33 -0.80 -2.56
C ALA A 106 8.82 0.57 -2.10
N TYR A 107 7.51 0.73 -1.95
CA TYR A 107 6.94 1.93 -1.37
C TYR A 107 7.30 2.05 0.12
N ALA A 108 7.24 0.95 0.88
CA ALA A 108 7.61 0.91 2.30
C ALA A 108 9.10 1.22 2.51
N ALA A 109 9.98 0.72 1.64
CA ALA A 109 11.40 1.06 1.66
C ALA A 109 11.66 2.58 1.51
N SER A 110 10.75 3.29 0.85
CA SER A 110 10.79 4.74 0.68
C SER A 110 10.05 5.52 1.78
N ALA A 111 9.30 4.86 2.65
CA ALA A 111 8.46 5.46 3.71
C ALA A 111 9.33 6.08 4.84
N TYR A 112 8.69 6.69 5.84
CA TYR A 112 9.42 7.28 6.96
C TYR A 112 9.89 6.24 7.98
N ASP A 113 9.08 5.20 8.19
CA ASP A 113 9.24 4.19 9.23
C ASP A 113 9.44 2.79 8.64
N THR A 114 10.09 1.91 9.39
CA THR A 114 10.38 0.52 8.98
C THR A 114 9.24 -0.44 9.27
N PHE A 115 8.30 -0.10 10.16
CA PHE A 115 7.20 -0.99 10.53
C PHE A 115 6.48 -1.58 9.30
N GLY A 116 6.08 -0.73 8.33
CA GLY A 116 5.35 -1.21 7.15
C GLY A 116 6.19 -2.12 6.26
N LEU A 117 7.52 -1.94 6.29
CA LEU A 117 8.47 -2.79 5.60
C LEU A 117 8.59 -4.16 6.30
N GLU A 118 8.75 -4.15 7.63
CA GLU A 118 8.84 -5.35 8.47
C GLU A 118 7.57 -6.19 8.34
N LEU A 119 6.39 -5.59 8.50
CA LEU A 119 5.14 -6.32 8.44
C LEU A 119 4.86 -6.92 7.05
N LEU A 120 5.23 -6.22 5.98
CA LEU A 120 5.12 -6.78 4.63
C LEU A 120 6.00 -8.02 4.47
N LEU A 121 7.23 -7.99 4.98
CA LEU A 121 8.16 -9.12 4.92
C LEU A 121 7.68 -10.31 5.77
N GLU A 122 7.14 -10.05 6.96
CA GLU A 122 6.52 -11.07 7.83
C GLU A 122 5.39 -11.83 7.11
N TYR A 123 4.63 -11.15 6.27
CA TYR A 123 3.52 -11.73 5.51
C TYR A 123 3.92 -12.24 4.10
N GLY A 124 5.22 -12.32 3.80
CA GLY A 124 5.73 -12.93 2.57
C GLY A 124 5.82 -11.98 1.37
N ALA A 125 6.06 -10.69 1.61
CA ALA A 125 6.43 -9.77 0.54
C ALA A 125 7.73 -10.21 -0.15
N GLU A 126 7.71 -10.20 -1.48
CA GLU A 126 8.85 -10.55 -2.30
C GLU A 126 9.86 -9.41 -2.34
N MET A 127 11.13 -9.76 -2.11
CA MET A 127 12.25 -8.83 -2.18
C MET A 127 12.52 -8.44 -3.64
N GLY A 128 11.99 -7.29 -4.06
CA GLY A 128 12.20 -6.75 -5.41
C GLY A 128 13.41 -5.82 -5.51
N ASP A 129 14.05 -5.79 -6.69
CA ASP A 129 15.16 -4.89 -7.04
C ASP A 129 14.91 -3.42 -6.64
N LEU A 130 13.67 -2.96 -6.82
CA LEU A 130 13.28 -1.58 -6.53
C LEU A 130 13.24 -1.29 -5.02
N ALA A 131 12.88 -2.27 -4.17
CA ALA A 131 12.82 -2.05 -2.73
C ALA A 131 14.21 -1.80 -2.14
N LEU A 132 15.20 -2.58 -2.57
CA LEU A 132 16.57 -2.39 -2.16
C LEU A 132 17.15 -1.07 -2.68
N PHE A 133 16.83 -0.69 -3.92
CA PHE A 133 17.20 0.62 -4.46
C PHE A 133 16.58 1.78 -3.65
N GLU A 134 15.29 1.74 -3.35
CA GLU A 134 14.61 2.78 -2.57
C GLU A 134 15.11 2.87 -1.12
N ALA A 135 15.50 1.75 -0.52
CA ALA A 135 16.12 1.73 0.81
C ALA A 135 17.52 2.35 0.82
N ILE A 136 18.31 2.20 -0.25
CA ILE A 136 19.65 2.81 -0.36
C ILE A 136 19.58 4.27 -0.81
N ASN A 137 18.52 4.68 -1.50
CA ASN A 137 18.40 6.03 -2.00
C ASN A 137 18.23 7.05 -0.86
N THR A 138 19.34 7.70 -0.47
CA THR A 138 19.42 8.70 0.60
C THR A 138 19.10 10.13 0.14
N ARG A 139 18.81 10.34 -1.16
CA ARG A 139 18.68 11.68 -1.73
C ARG A 139 17.51 12.44 -1.08
N GLY A 140 17.84 13.35 -0.16
CA GLY A 140 16.92 14.27 0.49
C GLY A 140 16.08 13.69 1.63
N LYS A 141 16.37 12.49 2.16
CA LYS A 141 15.64 11.90 3.30
C LYS A 141 16.59 11.54 4.46
N LYS A 142 16.02 11.47 5.68
CA LYS A 142 16.72 11.06 6.92
C LYS A 142 17.30 9.64 6.79
N ASP A 143 18.15 9.31 7.77
CA ASP A 143 18.79 8.01 8.00
C ASP A 143 17.99 6.81 7.47
N ARG A 144 18.55 6.15 6.46
CA ARG A 144 17.99 4.96 5.81
C ARG A 144 18.58 3.65 6.34
N VAL A 145 19.56 3.73 7.24
CA VAL A 145 20.21 2.55 7.82
C VAL A 145 19.20 1.58 8.43
N PRO A 146 18.12 2.00 9.13
CA PRO A 146 17.13 1.08 9.65
C PRO A 146 16.43 0.24 8.57
N HIS A 147 16.07 0.87 7.45
CA HIS A 147 15.38 0.18 6.35
C HIS A 147 16.31 -0.85 5.71
N LEU A 148 17.58 -0.48 5.48
CA LEU A 148 18.59 -1.40 4.95
C LEU A 148 18.85 -2.58 5.88
N LYS A 149 18.93 -2.32 7.19
CA LYS A 149 19.09 -3.37 8.18
C LYS A 149 17.95 -4.38 8.12
N VAL A 150 16.70 -3.91 8.09
CA VAL A 150 15.52 -4.78 7.96
C VAL A 150 15.58 -5.65 6.70
N LEU A 151 15.94 -5.06 5.55
CA LEU A 151 16.06 -5.80 4.30
C LEU A 151 17.16 -6.88 4.37
N ILE A 152 18.34 -6.53 4.90
CA ILE A 152 19.47 -7.46 5.05
C ILE A 152 19.12 -8.59 6.01
N ASP A 153 18.48 -8.27 7.14
CA ASP A 153 18.03 -9.26 8.13
C ASP A 153 16.99 -10.23 7.53
N HIS A 154 16.23 -9.80 6.52
CA HIS A 154 15.30 -10.62 5.73
C HIS A 154 15.93 -11.17 4.43
N SER A 155 17.24 -11.41 4.42
CA SER A 155 17.97 -12.07 3.33
C SER A 155 17.99 -11.32 1.99
N ALA A 156 17.87 -9.98 2.00
CA ALA A 156 18.08 -9.20 0.78
C ALA A 156 19.51 -9.34 0.25
N ASP A 157 19.65 -9.73 -1.02
CA ASP A 157 20.95 -9.80 -1.68
C ASP A 157 21.44 -8.39 -2.07
N VAL A 158 22.32 -7.84 -1.23
CA VAL A 158 22.95 -6.52 -1.44
C VAL A 158 23.87 -6.44 -2.66
N ASN A 159 24.26 -7.59 -3.24
CA ASN A 159 25.09 -7.66 -4.43
C ASN A 159 24.28 -7.88 -5.72
N HIS A 160 22.96 -8.02 -5.60
CA HIS A 160 22.10 -8.29 -6.75
C HIS A 160 22.20 -7.16 -7.78
N LEU A 161 22.51 -7.54 -9.03
CA LEU A 161 22.68 -6.60 -10.13
C LEU A 161 21.32 -6.21 -10.71
N THR A 162 20.85 -5.02 -10.39
CA THR A 162 19.64 -4.50 -11.05
C THR A 162 20.01 -4.09 -12.48
N LYS A 163 19.24 -4.56 -13.48
CA LYS A 163 19.48 -4.22 -14.91
C LYS A 163 19.46 -2.72 -15.20
N LYS A 164 18.78 -1.94 -14.35
CA LYS A 164 18.53 -0.51 -14.55
C LYS A 164 19.46 0.39 -13.72
N TRP A 165 19.92 -0.07 -12.55
CA TRP A 165 20.64 0.79 -11.59
C TRP A 165 22.01 0.23 -11.18
N GLY A 166 22.38 -0.97 -11.63
CA GLY A 166 23.60 -1.64 -11.18
C GLY A 166 23.41 -2.31 -9.82
N THR A 167 24.51 -2.54 -9.09
CA THR A 167 24.42 -3.08 -7.73
C THR A 167 23.92 -2.01 -6.75
N PRO A 168 23.15 -2.41 -5.72
CA PRO A 168 22.77 -1.57 -4.60
C PRO A 168 23.96 -0.80 -4.00
N LEU A 169 25.11 -1.46 -3.85
CA LEU A 169 26.35 -0.84 -3.38
C LEU A 169 26.89 0.24 -4.33
N GLN A 170 26.88 0.01 -5.64
CA GLN A 170 27.29 1.03 -6.61
C GLN A 170 26.41 2.28 -6.56
N CYS A 171 25.11 2.13 -6.32
CA CYS A 171 24.21 3.27 -6.13
C CYS A 171 24.56 4.07 -4.88
N SER A 172 24.97 3.43 -3.77
CA SER A 172 25.32 4.13 -2.52
C SER A 172 26.54 5.05 -2.62
N LEU A 173 27.45 4.79 -3.57
CA LEU A 173 28.68 5.56 -3.78
C LEU A 173 28.50 6.75 -4.74
N GLN A 174 27.36 6.85 -5.43
CA GLN A 174 27.05 7.90 -6.40
C GLN A 174 26.18 9.04 -5.83
N ILE A 175 25.85 9.00 -4.53
CA ILE A 175 25.03 9.99 -3.82
C ILE A 175 25.94 10.88 -2.98
#